data_AF-A0A3B3TYX7-F1
#
_entry.id   AF-A0A3B3TYX7-F1
#
_cell.length_a   1.000
_cell.length_b   1.000
_cell.length_c   1.000
_cell.angle_alpha   90.00
_cell.angle_beta   90.00
_cell.angle_gamma   90.00
#
_symmetry.space_group_name_H-M   'P 1'
#
loop_
_entity.id
_entity.type
_entity.pdbx_description
1 polymer ?
#
loop_
_entity_poly.entity_id
_entity_poly.type
_entity_poly.pdbx_seq_one_letter_code
_entity_poly.pdbx_strand_id
1 'polypeptide(L)'
;MKFNLFKQETTPMVAAKPTGASDSTVTPAPVGLVSTGNATEPVNKNDAFDEIKNKFLNEIDKIPPSWAIIAIAVVAALLILTCCFCIIKKCCCKKKKNKKGKKGKGDMGMKNLKGEKPQDDDDEEDDVEPGLTGDEKEEEVKEKEKLGKLQYSIDYDFQENKLTIGILQAADLISMDSGGTSDPYVRVFVLPDKKKKFDTKVHKKTLNPVFNETFIFKIPFTEMGGKTLVMAVYDFDRFSKHDIIGEIKIPMNTLDLAKPIEEWRDLDSADQEEPEKLGDICISLRYVPTAGKLTICILEAKNLKKMDVGGLSDPYVKINLLQNGKRLKKKKTTVKKNTLNPYYNESFSFEIPLEQMQKIQAVITVLDYDKIGKNDAIGKIWVGSKSTGAGLKHWSDMLANPRRPIAQWHPLQPEEEVDAALAALTAKK
;
A
#
# COMPACT_ATOMS: atom_id res chain seq x y z
N MET A 1 -4.18 -54.43 26.03
CA MET A 1 -2.89 -54.63 26.74
C MET A 1 -2.45 -53.30 27.31
N LYS A 2 -1.98 -53.25 28.56
CA LYS A 2 -1.42 -52.03 29.18
C LYS A 2 0.07 -51.95 28.84
N PHE A 3 0.59 -50.77 28.52
CA PHE A 3 2.01 -50.49 28.75
C PHE A 3 2.20 -49.11 29.40
N ASN A 4 2.93 -49.17 30.51
CA ASN A 4 3.30 -48.09 31.41
C ASN A 4 4.54 -47.35 30.83
N LEU A 5 4.57 -46.03 30.86
CA LEU A 5 5.12 -45.19 31.94
C LEU A 5 6.65 -45.00 31.85
N PHE A 6 7.09 -43.78 31.56
CA PHE A 6 8.32 -43.25 32.14
C PHE A 6 8.16 -41.77 32.48
N LYS A 7 8.18 -41.47 33.78
CA LYS A 7 8.46 -40.13 34.31
C LYS A 7 9.92 -39.79 34.01
N GLN A 8 10.23 -38.51 33.88
CA GLN A 8 11.51 -37.97 34.33
C GLN A 8 11.24 -36.99 35.47
N GLU A 9 11.94 -37.19 36.59
CA GLU A 9 11.78 -36.39 37.81
C GLU A 9 12.84 -35.29 37.90
N THR A 10 12.47 -34.22 38.59
CA THR A 10 13.32 -33.08 38.92
C THR A 10 14.17 -33.34 40.16
N THR A 11 15.44 -32.93 40.16
CA THR A 11 16.27 -32.87 41.38
C THR A 11 17.00 -31.53 41.49
N PRO A 12 16.95 -30.82 42.65
CA PRO A 12 17.65 -29.55 42.87
C PRO A 12 18.85 -29.67 43.82
N MET A 13 19.91 -28.87 43.62
CA MET A 13 20.92 -28.48 44.63
C MET A 13 21.40 -27.06 44.28
N VAL A 14 21.22 -26.02 45.12
CA VAL A 14 21.90 -25.67 46.39
C VAL A 14 23.32 -25.12 46.19
N ALA A 15 23.60 -23.96 46.80
CA ALA A 15 24.78 -23.14 46.59
C ALA A 15 25.89 -23.36 47.64
N ALA A 16 27.15 -23.02 47.29
CA ALA A 16 28.22 -22.79 48.25
C ALA A 16 29.30 -21.83 47.73
N LYS A 17 29.82 -21.00 48.65
CA LYS A 17 31.02 -20.13 48.62
C LYS A 17 31.56 -20.23 50.08
N PRO A 18 32.88 -20.40 50.38
CA PRO A 18 33.84 -19.28 50.31
C PRO A 18 35.36 -19.62 50.21
N THR A 19 36.20 -18.57 50.31
CA THR A 19 37.65 -18.55 50.67
C THR A 19 38.64 -19.21 49.68
N GLY A 20 39.91 -18.78 49.58
CA GLY A 20 40.68 -17.76 50.33
C GLY A 20 41.83 -17.16 49.50
N ALA A 21 42.77 -16.45 50.14
CA ALA A 21 43.77 -15.58 49.48
C ALA A 21 45.24 -15.98 49.76
N SER A 22 46.16 -15.33 49.04
CA SER A 22 47.61 -15.24 49.34
C SER A 22 48.11 -13.88 48.81
N ASP A 23 48.56 -12.92 49.63
CA ASP A 23 49.92 -12.78 50.24
C ASP A 23 50.84 -11.91 49.31
N SER A 24 51.69 -10.95 49.73
CA SER A 24 52.23 -10.56 51.06
C SER A 24 52.67 -9.05 51.11
N THR A 25 52.80 -8.44 52.31
CA THR A 25 53.97 -7.63 52.81
C THR A 25 54.46 -6.33 52.07
N VAL A 26 54.81 -5.17 52.68
CA VAL A 26 54.83 -4.62 54.08
C VAL A 26 54.93 -3.07 54.08
N THR A 27 54.59 -2.44 55.23
CA THR A 27 54.67 -1.02 55.67
C THR A 27 56.12 -0.50 55.97
N PRO A 28 56.41 0.72 56.53
CA PRO A 28 55.55 1.81 57.06
C PRO A 28 55.90 3.26 56.59
N ALA A 29 55.13 4.23 57.09
CA ALA A 29 55.39 5.68 57.02
C ALA A 29 56.30 6.18 58.17
N PRO A 30 56.73 7.46 58.12
CA PRO A 30 56.76 8.28 59.34
C PRO A 30 56.04 9.65 59.18
N VAL A 31 56.08 10.44 60.26
CA VAL A 31 55.16 11.54 60.60
C VAL A 31 55.83 12.92 60.55
N GLY A 32 55.04 13.97 60.30
CA GLY A 32 55.32 15.38 60.65
C GLY A 32 55.22 16.35 59.45
N LEU A 33 54.93 17.64 59.58
CA LEU A 33 54.40 18.50 60.65
C LEU A 33 54.17 19.88 59.97
N VAL A 34 53.12 20.59 60.39
CA VAL A 34 52.74 22.01 60.14
C VAL A 34 53.88 23.00 59.73
N SER A 35 53.69 23.83 58.68
CA SER A 35 53.49 25.31 58.78
C SER A 35 53.78 26.15 57.51
N THR A 36 52.87 27.10 57.20
CA THR A 36 53.04 28.47 56.62
C THR A 36 53.95 28.76 55.40
N GLY A 37 53.38 29.45 54.39
CA GLY A 37 54.13 30.28 53.42
C GLY A 37 53.26 30.89 52.31
N ASN A 38 53.00 32.21 52.34
CA ASN A 38 52.33 32.96 51.27
C ASN A 38 53.32 33.40 50.17
N ALA A 39 52.92 33.33 48.89
CA ALA A 39 53.38 34.25 47.85
C ALA A 39 52.41 34.27 46.65
N THR A 40 51.91 35.45 46.28
CA THR A 40 51.09 35.74 45.08
C THR A 40 51.95 36.09 43.87
N GLU A 41 51.59 35.63 42.67
CA GLU A 41 51.85 36.31 41.38
C GLU A 41 50.75 35.97 40.32
N PRO A 42 50.64 36.71 39.19
CA PRO A 42 49.33 37.07 38.63
C PRO A 42 48.81 36.23 37.45
N VAL A 43 47.48 36.20 37.29
CA VAL A 43 46.79 35.64 36.12
C VAL A 43 46.87 36.58 34.92
N ASN A 44 47.29 36.06 33.77
CA ASN A 44 47.48 36.80 32.53
C ASN A 44 46.14 37.04 31.81
N LYS A 45 45.89 38.27 31.33
CA LYS A 45 44.59 38.65 30.72
C LYS A 45 44.42 38.18 29.28
N ASN A 46 45.49 37.70 28.63
CA ASN A 46 45.46 37.32 27.22
C ASN A 46 44.72 36.00 27.00
N ASP A 47 44.89 35.01 27.90
CA ASP A 47 44.30 33.67 27.77
C ASP A 47 42.76 33.71 27.73
N ALA A 48 42.15 34.60 28.53
CA ALA A 48 40.70 34.80 28.57
C ALA A 48 40.15 35.42 27.27
N PHE A 49 40.93 36.28 26.59
CA PHE A 49 40.50 36.90 25.34
C PHE A 49 40.57 35.93 24.17
N ASP A 50 41.63 35.11 24.12
CA ASP A 50 41.75 34.05 23.10
C ASP A 50 40.74 32.92 23.33
N GLU A 51 40.36 32.57 24.56
CA GLU A 51 39.28 31.60 24.81
C GLU A 51 37.91 32.11 24.29
N ILE A 52 37.60 33.39 24.49
CA ILE A 52 36.37 34.02 23.97
C ILE A 52 36.41 34.07 22.43
N LYS A 53 37.55 34.48 21.85
CA LYS A 53 37.73 34.54 20.39
C LYS A 53 37.60 33.17 19.74
N ASN A 54 38.16 32.13 20.34
CA ASN A 54 38.05 30.75 19.86
C ASN A 54 36.61 30.21 19.99
N LYS A 55 35.87 30.55 21.06
CA LYS A 55 34.43 30.25 21.14
C LYS A 55 33.62 30.93 20.03
N PHE A 56 33.91 32.20 19.74
CA PHE A 56 33.19 32.98 18.73
C PHE A 56 33.46 32.48 17.30
N LEU A 57 34.71 32.14 16.96
CA LEU A 57 35.07 31.59 15.65
C LEU A 57 34.42 30.22 15.40
N ASN A 58 34.39 29.36 16.42
CA ASN A 58 33.78 28.01 16.35
C ASN A 58 32.22 28.06 16.26
N GLU A 59 31.62 29.23 16.47
CA GLU A 59 30.19 29.48 16.26
C GLU A 59 29.88 30.07 14.88
N ILE A 60 30.84 30.79 14.27
CA ILE A 60 30.76 31.30 12.88
C ILE A 60 30.90 30.18 11.85
N ASP A 61 31.72 29.16 12.09
CA ASP A 61 31.87 27.98 11.20
C ASP A 61 30.60 27.11 11.08
N LYS A 62 29.54 27.40 11.84
CA LYS A 62 28.21 26.78 11.68
C LYS A 62 27.31 27.50 10.68
N ILE A 63 27.74 28.64 10.14
CA ILE A 63 27.01 29.35 9.08
C ILE A 63 27.34 28.66 7.74
N PRO A 64 26.38 28.07 7.02
CA PRO A 64 26.66 27.45 5.74
C PRO A 64 27.21 28.49 4.77
N PRO A 65 28.25 28.17 3.97
CA PRO A 65 28.92 29.14 3.10
C PRO A 65 27.94 29.79 2.14
N SER A 66 28.18 31.04 1.75
CA SER A 66 27.18 31.89 1.07
C SER A 66 26.53 31.26 -0.17
N TRP A 67 27.25 30.40 -0.91
CA TRP A 67 26.71 29.64 -2.04
C TRP A 67 25.63 28.62 -1.65
N ALA A 68 25.72 28.02 -0.46
CA ALA A 68 24.73 27.09 0.08
C ALA A 68 23.45 27.82 0.54
N ILE A 69 23.57 29.04 1.08
CA ILE A 69 22.41 29.90 1.37
C ILE A 69 21.70 30.29 0.06
N ILE A 70 22.45 30.64 -0.99
CA ILE A 70 21.91 30.91 -2.32
C ILE A 70 21.24 29.65 -2.90
N ALA A 71 21.84 28.47 -2.78
CA ALA A 71 21.24 27.21 -3.23
C ALA A 71 19.92 26.90 -2.51
N ILE A 72 19.87 27.09 -1.18
CA ILE A 72 18.63 26.93 -0.39
C ILE A 72 17.56 27.94 -0.83
N ALA A 73 17.94 29.20 -1.10
CA ALA A 73 17.02 30.22 -1.61
C ALA A 73 16.47 29.88 -3.01
N VAL A 74 17.30 29.34 -3.91
CA VAL A 74 16.87 28.88 -5.24
C VAL A 74 15.93 27.67 -5.12
N VAL A 75 16.23 26.68 -4.27
CA VAL A 75 15.35 25.54 -4.01
C VAL A 75 14.01 26.01 -3.40
N ALA A 76 14.04 26.95 -2.45
CA ALA A 76 12.84 27.54 -1.88
C ALA A 76 12.01 28.30 -2.94
N ALA A 77 12.65 29.06 -3.83
CA ALA A 77 11.98 29.77 -4.92
C ALA A 77 11.32 28.79 -5.93
N LEU A 78 11.99 27.67 -6.25
CA LEU A 78 11.42 26.62 -7.11
C LEU A 78 10.25 25.88 -6.43
N LEU A 79 10.33 25.64 -5.11
CA LEU A 79 9.23 25.08 -4.33
C LEU A 79 8.04 26.05 -4.24
N ILE A 80 8.29 27.36 -4.13
CA ILE A 80 7.23 28.38 -4.17
C ILE A 80 6.60 28.44 -5.56
N LEU A 81 7.40 28.48 -6.64
CA LEU A 81 6.89 28.49 -8.03
C LEU A 81 6.05 27.24 -8.35
N THR A 82 6.50 26.06 -7.96
CA THR A 82 5.73 24.81 -8.15
C THR A 82 4.47 24.79 -7.28
N CYS A 83 4.52 25.28 -6.05
CA CYS A 83 3.33 25.42 -5.20
C CYS A 83 2.32 26.42 -5.78
N CYS A 84 2.77 27.57 -6.28
CA CYS A 84 1.94 28.54 -7.00
C CYS A 84 1.30 27.94 -8.25
N PHE A 85 2.06 27.20 -9.07
CA PHE A 85 1.52 26.50 -10.24
C PHE A 85 0.46 25.45 -9.87
N CYS A 86 0.68 24.69 -8.80
CA CYS A 86 -0.29 23.74 -8.25
C CYS A 86 -1.56 24.43 -7.73
N ILE A 87 -1.45 25.60 -7.09
CA ILE A 87 -2.60 26.40 -6.64
C ILE A 87 -3.38 26.93 -7.85
N ILE A 88 -2.71 27.45 -8.87
CA ILE A 88 -3.33 27.92 -10.12
C ILE A 88 -4.10 26.77 -10.79
N LYS A 89 -3.49 25.59 -10.97
CA LYS A 89 -4.17 24.40 -11.52
C LYS A 89 -5.39 23.99 -10.68
N LYS A 90 -5.27 23.99 -9.35
CA LYS A 90 -6.35 23.64 -8.41
C LYS A 90 -7.50 24.67 -8.39
N CYS A 91 -7.23 25.93 -8.71
CA CYS A 91 -8.24 26.97 -8.86
C CYS A 91 -8.93 26.92 -10.24
N CYS A 92 -8.18 26.71 -11.33
CA CYS A 92 -8.74 26.60 -12.68
C CYS A 92 -9.60 25.33 -12.86
N CYS A 93 -9.19 24.18 -12.33
CA CYS A 93 -9.94 22.92 -12.48
C CYS A 93 -11.23 22.83 -11.63
N LYS A 94 -11.52 23.79 -10.73
CA LYS A 94 -12.71 23.77 -9.87
C LYS A 94 -14.03 24.20 -10.54
N LYS A 95 -14.01 24.70 -11.78
CA LYS A 95 -15.20 25.28 -12.45
C LYS A 95 -16.05 24.33 -13.31
N LYS A 96 -15.71 23.03 -13.46
CA LYS A 96 -16.43 22.08 -14.34
C LYS A 96 -16.68 20.67 -13.77
N LYS A 97 -17.21 20.53 -12.55
CA LYS A 97 -17.95 19.31 -12.13
C LYS A 97 -19.14 19.64 -11.21
N ASN A 98 -20.14 20.37 -11.72
CA ASN A 98 -21.45 20.43 -11.04
C ASN A 98 -22.64 20.88 -11.93
N LYS A 99 -23.07 20.04 -12.89
CA LYS A 99 -24.49 19.97 -13.37
C LYS A 99 -24.71 18.86 -14.43
N LYS A 100 -25.37 17.77 -14.04
CA LYS A 100 -26.75 17.44 -14.45
C LYS A 100 -27.05 15.95 -14.20
N GLY A 101 -28.10 15.72 -13.43
CA GLY A 101 -28.72 14.41 -13.26
C GLY A 101 -30.07 14.55 -12.58
N LYS A 102 -31.10 15.04 -13.30
CA LYS A 102 -32.52 14.66 -13.15
C LYS A 102 -33.50 15.45 -14.04
N LYS A 103 -34.43 14.69 -14.63
CA LYS A 103 -35.85 14.95 -14.99
C LYS A 103 -36.22 16.10 -15.94
N GLY A 104 -37.12 15.76 -16.87
CA GLY A 104 -37.96 16.68 -17.64
C GLY A 104 -38.80 15.94 -18.69
N LYS A 105 -40.05 15.57 -18.35
CA LYS A 105 -41.07 15.01 -19.27
C LYS A 105 -42.04 16.16 -19.59
N GLY A 106 -42.35 16.43 -20.87
CA GLY A 106 -43.35 17.46 -21.23
C GLY A 106 -43.22 18.05 -22.64
N ASP A 107 -43.90 17.40 -23.59
CA ASP A 107 -44.88 17.92 -24.57
C ASP A 107 -44.75 19.28 -25.30
N MET A 108 -45.36 19.33 -26.50
CA MET A 108 -45.54 20.43 -27.48
C MET A 108 -44.26 21.01 -28.14
N GLY A 109 -44.23 21.31 -29.45
CA GLY A 109 -45.21 21.06 -30.51
C GLY A 109 -44.97 21.89 -31.79
N MET A 110 -45.13 21.24 -32.96
CA MET A 110 -45.55 21.81 -34.26
C MET A 110 -44.66 22.86 -34.99
N LYS A 111 -44.19 22.53 -36.21
CA LYS A 111 -44.69 23.11 -37.50
C LYS A 111 -43.90 22.66 -38.75
N ASN A 112 -44.62 21.93 -39.62
CA ASN A 112 -44.70 22.01 -41.10
C ASN A 112 -43.47 22.18 -42.00
N LEU A 113 -43.36 21.25 -42.97
CA LEU A 113 -43.24 21.44 -44.44
C LEU A 113 -43.12 20.02 -45.05
N LYS A 114 -43.68 19.60 -46.20
CA LYS A 114 -44.92 19.79 -46.98
C LYS A 114 -44.74 18.88 -48.23
N GLY A 115 -45.79 18.20 -48.69
CA GLY A 115 -45.82 17.37 -49.92
C GLY A 115 -45.59 15.87 -49.66
N GLU A 116 -46.27 14.91 -50.30
CA GLU A 116 -47.42 14.95 -51.21
C GLU A 116 -48.17 13.58 -51.14
N LYS A 117 -49.39 13.48 -51.68
CA LYS A 117 -50.30 12.30 -51.71
C LYS A 117 -51.08 12.35 -53.06
N PRO A 118 -51.85 11.35 -53.54
CA PRO A 118 -52.21 10.04 -52.94
C PRO A 118 -52.18 8.85 -53.95
N GLN A 119 -53.00 7.82 -53.65
CA GLN A 119 -53.53 6.71 -54.50
C GLN A 119 -52.80 5.36 -54.41
N ASP A 120 -53.44 4.18 -54.30
CA ASP A 120 -54.83 3.70 -53.97
C ASP A 120 -54.68 2.26 -53.35
N ASP A 121 -55.35 1.87 -52.25
CA ASP A 121 -56.61 1.07 -52.08
C ASP A 121 -56.44 -0.47 -51.93
N ASP A 122 -57.38 -1.10 -51.20
CA ASP A 122 -57.74 -2.55 -51.09
C ASP A 122 -56.73 -3.57 -50.49
N ASP A 123 -57.10 -4.64 -49.76
CA ASP A 123 -58.25 -4.93 -48.86
C ASP A 123 -57.99 -6.26 -48.07
N GLU A 124 -58.94 -6.67 -47.22
CA GLU A 124 -59.13 -8.02 -46.60
C GLU A 124 -58.39 -8.42 -45.27
N GLU A 125 -59.19 -9.04 -44.40
CA GLU A 125 -58.92 -9.56 -43.05
C GLU A 125 -58.64 -11.07 -43.08
N ASP A 126 -58.07 -11.64 -42.01
CA ASP A 126 -58.50 -12.96 -41.51
C ASP A 126 -58.03 -13.21 -40.06
N ASP A 127 -58.96 -13.65 -39.19
CA ASP A 127 -58.76 -13.99 -37.77
C ASP A 127 -58.20 -15.40 -37.57
N VAL A 128 -57.24 -15.61 -36.63
CA VAL A 128 -57.33 -16.68 -35.59
C VAL A 128 -56.50 -16.32 -34.34
N GLU A 129 -57.04 -16.59 -33.15
CA GLU A 129 -56.43 -16.40 -31.82
C GLU A 129 -55.60 -17.64 -31.33
N PRO A 130 -55.12 -17.76 -30.06
CA PRO A 130 -53.70 -17.67 -29.72
C PRO A 130 -53.01 -19.01 -29.35
N GLY A 131 -51.69 -19.10 -29.57
CA GLY A 131 -50.84 -20.25 -29.20
C GLY A 131 -49.70 -19.89 -28.25
N LEU A 132 -49.68 -20.50 -27.06
CA LEU A 132 -48.62 -20.37 -26.05
C LEU A 132 -47.31 -21.07 -26.49
N THR A 133 -46.17 -20.39 -26.45
CA THR A 133 -44.87 -20.93 -25.97
C THR A 133 -43.77 -19.86 -25.98
N GLY A 134 -42.92 -19.86 -24.94
CA GLY A 134 -41.54 -19.33 -25.02
C GLY A 134 -41.31 -17.92 -24.48
N ASP A 135 -41.03 -17.81 -23.18
CA ASP A 135 -40.28 -16.67 -22.63
C ASP A 135 -38.82 -16.73 -23.12
N GLU A 136 -38.57 -16.30 -24.35
CA GLU A 136 -37.22 -15.96 -24.78
C GLU A 136 -36.81 -14.67 -24.07
N LYS A 137 -36.07 -14.83 -22.97
CA LYS A 137 -35.30 -13.75 -22.39
C LYS A 137 -34.26 -13.33 -23.42
N GLU A 138 -34.50 -12.21 -24.07
CA GLU A 138 -33.43 -11.45 -24.71
C GLU A 138 -32.35 -11.21 -23.65
N GLU A 139 -31.24 -11.94 -23.76
CA GLU A 139 -30.04 -11.58 -23.01
C GLU A 139 -29.60 -10.22 -23.54
N GLU A 140 -29.75 -9.18 -22.73
CA GLU A 140 -29.09 -7.89 -22.96
C GLU A 140 -27.59 -8.15 -23.08
N VAL A 141 -27.11 -8.28 -24.33
CA VAL A 141 -25.69 -8.34 -24.65
C VAL A 141 -25.11 -7.00 -24.22
N LYS A 142 -24.59 -6.95 -23.00
CA LYS A 142 -23.72 -5.87 -22.56
C LYS A 142 -22.63 -5.74 -23.61
N GLU A 143 -22.62 -4.62 -24.33
CA GLU A 143 -21.54 -4.29 -25.24
C GLU A 143 -20.23 -4.42 -24.46
N LYS A 144 -19.40 -5.40 -24.83
CA LYS A 144 -18.06 -5.52 -24.26
C LYS A 144 -17.33 -4.23 -24.65
N GLU A 145 -17.02 -3.41 -23.66
CA GLU A 145 -16.19 -2.22 -23.85
C GLU A 145 -14.91 -2.65 -24.58
N LYS A 146 -14.71 -2.13 -25.80
CA LYS A 146 -13.55 -2.50 -26.61
C LYS A 146 -12.33 -1.81 -26.04
N LEU A 147 -11.55 -2.53 -25.24
CA LEU A 147 -10.34 -2.02 -24.59
C LEU A 147 -9.15 -1.86 -25.55
N GLY A 148 -9.27 -2.44 -26.75
CA GLY A 148 -8.29 -2.42 -27.84
C GLY A 148 -7.77 -3.81 -28.17
N LYS A 149 -6.76 -3.87 -29.03
CA LYS A 149 -6.11 -5.10 -29.51
C LYS A 149 -4.60 -4.99 -29.38
N LEU A 150 -3.92 -6.11 -29.16
CA LEU A 150 -2.46 -6.21 -29.15
C LEU A 150 -2.01 -7.26 -30.17
N GLN A 151 -1.03 -6.89 -31.01
CA GLN A 151 -0.28 -7.80 -31.87
C GLN A 151 1.03 -8.18 -31.18
N TYR A 152 1.27 -9.46 -31.06
CA TYR A 152 2.48 -10.01 -30.45
C TYR A 152 2.96 -11.24 -31.23
N SER A 153 4.22 -11.59 -31.02
CA SER A 153 4.79 -12.85 -31.46
C SER A 153 5.37 -13.65 -30.28
N ILE A 154 5.31 -14.98 -30.38
CA ILE A 154 5.87 -15.92 -29.40
C ILE A 154 6.66 -16.98 -30.18
N ASP A 155 7.91 -17.15 -29.82
CA ASP A 155 8.81 -18.17 -30.39
C ASP A 155 9.57 -18.87 -29.26
N TYR A 156 9.89 -20.16 -29.44
CA TYR A 156 10.58 -20.94 -28.42
C TYR A 156 11.76 -21.73 -28.99
N ASP A 157 12.96 -21.36 -28.55
CA ASP A 157 14.17 -22.08 -28.90
C ASP A 157 14.36 -23.28 -27.95
N PHE A 158 14.13 -24.48 -28.49
CA PHE A 158 14.34 -25.77 -27.80
C PHE A 158 15.80 -26.12 -27.54
N GLN A 159 16.76 -25.58 -28.31
CA GLN A 159 18.19 -25.80 -28.11
C GLN A 159 18.70 -24.94 -26.96
N GLU A 160 18.35 -23.65 -26.95
CA GLU A 160 18.81 -22.70 -25.94
C GLU A 160 17.90 -22.58 -24.69
N ASN A 161 16.71 -23.20 -24.71
CA ASN A 161 15.66 -23.09 -23.68
C ASN A 161 15.26 -21.61 -23.41
N LYS A 162 14.97 -20.90 -24.49
CA LYS A 162 14.62 -19.47 -24.49
C LYS A 162 13.24 -19.27 -25.12
N LEU A 163 12.33 -18.68 -24.36
CA LEU A 163 11.06 -18.15 -24.85
C LEU A 163 11.29 -16.68 -25.27
N THR A 164 11.10 -16.39 -26.55
CA THR A 164 11.17 -15.05 -27.13
C THR A 164 9.75 -14.53 -27.34
N ILE A 165 9.45 -13.35 -26.79
CA ILE A 165 8.15 -12.68 -26.93
C ILE A 165 8.38 -11.33 -27.60
N GLY A 166 7.83 -11.14 -28.80
CA GLY A 166 7.81 -9.87 -29.50
C GLY A 166 6.52 -9.12 -29.21
N ILE A 167 6.63 -7.85 -28.78
CA ILE A 167 5.53 -6.91 -28.72
C ILE A 167 5.65 -6.01 -29.94
N LEU A 168 4.75 -6.19 -30.91
CA LEU A 168 4.81 -5.54 -32.22
C LEU A 168 4.12 -4.17 -32.14
N GLN A 169 2.80 -4.18 -31.98
CA GLN A 169 1.98 -2.97 -31.94
C GLN A 169 0.65 -3.23 -31.22
N ALA A 170 -0.01 -2.17 -30.76
CA ALA A 170 -1.39 -2.23 -30.30
C ALA A 170 -2.27 -1.31 -31.16
N ALA A 171 -3.57 -1.61 -31.21
CA ALA A 171 -4.56 -0.85 -31.96
C ALA A 171 -5.83 -0.61 -31.14
N ASP A 172 -6.56 0.46 -31.46
CA ASP A 172 -7.86 0.82 -30.88
C ASP A 172 -7.87 0.87 -29.34
N LEU A 173 -6.76 1.27 -28.71
CA LEU A 173 -6.70 1.43 -27.24
C LEU A 173 -7.67 2.52 -26.77
N ILE A 174 -8.30 2.33 -25.61
CA ILE A 174 -9.12 3.36 -24.98
C ILE A 174 -8.28 4.52 -24.44
N SER A 175 -8.78 5.74 -24.56
CA SER A 175 -8.15 6.93 -23.98
C SER A 175 -8.47 7.04 -22.49
N MET A 176 -7.50 6.78 -21.63
CA MET A 176 -7.63 7.01 -20.18
C MET A 176 -7.31 8.47 -19.80
N ASP A 177 -6.48 9.13 -20.60
CA ASP A 177 -5.95 10.45 -20.31
C ASP A 177 -6.98 11.56 -20.57
N SER A 178 -6.98 12.61 -19.75
CA SER A 178 -7.93 13.73 -19.85
C SER A 178 -7.87 14.54 -21.15
N GLY A 179 -6.87 14.25 -22.00
CA GLY A 179 -6.69 14.80 -23.34
C GLY A 179 -7.33 14.00 -24.48
N GLY A 180 -7.96 12.84 -24.21
CA GLY A 180 -8.49 11.96 -25.27
C GLY A 180 -7.43 11.13 -25.98
N THR A 181 -6.28 10.94 -25.35
CA THR A 181 -5.19 10.07 -25.79
C THR A 181 -4.80 9.14 -24.63
N SER A 182 -3.72 8.36 -24.80
CA SER A 182 -2.99 7.71 -23.70
C SER A 182 -1.49 7.72 -24.03
N ASP A 183 -0.66 7.48 -23.03
CA ASP A 183 0.78 7.25 -23.11
C ASP A 183 1.07 5.72 -22.90
N PRO A 184 0.62 4.80 -23.79
CA PRO A 184 0.67 3.36 -23.53
C PRO A 184 2.09 2.75 -23.48
N TYR A 185 2.22 1.74 -22.62
CA TYR A 185 3.33 0.77 -22.61
C TYR A 185 2.82 -0.64 -22.24
N VAL A 186 3.54 -1.68 -22.65
CA VAL A 186 3.20 -3.08 -22.36
C VAL A 186 4.15 -3.65 -21.33
N ARG A 187 3.61 -4.32 -20.32
CA ARG A 187 4.31 -5.06 -19.28
C ARG A 187 4.13 -6.55 -19.50
N VAL A 188 5.24 -7.25 -19.73
CA VAL A 188 5.30 -8.68 -20.03
C VAL A 188 5.89 -9.44 -18.84
N PHE A 189 5.18 -10.45 -18.35
CA PHE A 189 5.63 -11.32 -17.25
C PHE A 189 5.02 -12.71 -17.35
N VAL A 190 5.63 -13.70 -16.68
CA VAL A 190 5.20 -15.11 -16.75
C VAL A 190 4.80 -15.60 -15.37
N LEU A 191 3.52 -15.88 -15.17
CA LEU A 191 3.01 -16.48 -13.93
C LEU A 191 3.48 -17.94 -13.81
N PRO A 192 3.80 -18.44 -12.60
CA PRO A 192 3.66 -17.75 -11.30
C PRO A 192 4.81 -16.80 -10.91
N ASP A 193 5.89 -16.70 -11.70
CA ASP A 193 7.06 -15.85 -11.39
C ASP A 193 6.81 -14.36 -11.70
N LYS A 194 6.06 -13.69 -10.81
CA LYS A 194 5.84 -12.24 -10.87
C LYS A 194 7.10 -11.38 -10.70
N LYS A 195 8.30 -11.95 -10.45
CA LYS A 195 9.53 -11.17 -10.20
C LYS A 195 10.19 -10.67 -11.48
N LYS A 196 10.14 -11.47 -12.56
CA LYS A 196 10.69 -11.08 -13.88
C LYS A 196 9.60 -10.40 -14.69
N LYS A 197 9.62 -9.07 -14.68
CA LYS A 197 8.76 -8.21 -15.50
C LYS A 197 9.64 -7.44 -16.49
N PHE A 198 9.22 -7.36 -17.75
CA PHE A 198 9.81 -6.49 -18.75
C PHE A 198 8.77 -5.46 -19.18
N ASP A 199 9.16 -4.20 -19.28
CA ASP A 199 8.30 -3.10 -19.72
C ASP A 199 8.83 -2.57 -21.06
N THR A 200 7.95 -2.35 -22.04
CA THR A 200 8.31 -1.65 -23.29
C THR A 200 8.58 -0.16 -23.01
N LYS A 201 9.09 0.54 -24.02
CA LYS A 201 9.07 2.00 -24.05
C LYS A 201 7.63 2.51 -23.98
N VAL A 202 7.51 3.70 -23.37
CA VAL A 202 6.27 4.48 -23.29
C VAL A 202 6.11 5.29 -24.57
N HIS A 203 5.05 5.04 -25.33
CA HIS A 203 4.69 5.82 -26.51
C HIS A 203 3.69 6.88 -26.13
N LYS A 204 4.02 8.17 -26.33
CA LYS A 204 3.20 9.26 -25.81
C LYS A 204 2.07 9.65 -26.77
N LYS A 205 0.90 9.92 -26.21
CA LYS A 205 -0.29 10.46 -26.89
C LYS A 205 -0.70 9.67 -28.13
N THR A 206 -0.73 8.34 -28.03
CA THR A 206 -1.17 7.46 -29.11
C THR A 206 -2.10 6.38 -28.59
N LEU A 207 -3.11 6.05 -29.40
CA LEU A 207 -4.00 4.90 -29.18
C LEU A 207 -3.60 3.70 -30.05
N ASN A 208 -2.62 3.89 -30.95
CA ASN A 208 -2.07 2.88 -31.85
C ASN A 208 -0.52 2.89 -31.75
N PRO A 209 0.07 2.45 -30.62
CA PRO A 209 1.53 2.41 -30.45
C PRO A 209 2.16 1.27 -31.25
N VAL A 210 3.31 1.54 -31.87
CA VAL A 210 4.17 0.54 -32.51
C VAL A 210 5.45 0.41 -31.69
N PHE A 211 5.61 -0.71 -30.98
CA PHE A 211 6.69 -0.95 -30.05
C PHE A 211 7.89 -1.61 -30.75
N ASN A 212 7.66 -2.72 -31.46
CA ASN A 212 8.67 -3.59 -32.07
C ASN A 212 9.81 -3.96 -31.10
N GLU A 213 9.46 -4.39 -29.88
CA GLU A 213 10.41 -4.80 -28.83
C GLU A 213 10.33 -6.30 -28.57
N THR A 214 11.47 -6.95 -28.33
CA THR A 214 11.55 -8.39 -28.05
C THR A 214 12.13 -8.66 -26.67
N PHE A 215 11.51 -9.59 -25.94
CA PHE A 215 11.87 -9.98 -24.59
C PHE A 215 12.20 -11.47 -24.53
N ILE A 216 13.27 -11.83 -23.81
CA ILE A 216 13.78 -13.20 -23.75
C ILE A 216 13.69 -13.75 -22.33
N PHE A 217 12.89 -14.79 -22.13
CA PHE A 217 12.75 -15.52 -20.87
C PHE A 217 13.47 -16.86 -20.97
N LYS A 218 14.48 -17.08 -20.13
CA LYS A 218 15.14 -18.38 -19.97
C LYS A 218 14.25 -19.29 -19.11
N ILE A 219 13.52 -20.20 -19.75
CA ILE A 219 12.56 -21.11 -19.10
C ILE A 219 12.70 -22.50 -19.76
N PRO A 220 13.01 -23.57 -19.00
CA PRO A 220 13.03 -24.92 -19.53
C PRO A 220 11.65 -25.40 -20.00
N PHE A 221 11.58 -26.12 -21.11
CA PHE A 221 10.32 -26.60 -21.68
C PHE A 221 9.51 -27.47 -20.70
N THR A 222 10.18 -28.24 -19.85
CA THR A 222 9.57 -29.05 -18.78
C THR A 222 8.76 -28.25 -17.76
N GLU A 223 9.09 -26.97 -17.55
CA GLU A 223 8.34 -26.09 -16.66
C GLU A 223 7.29 -25.25 -17.39
N MET A 224 7.35 -25.14 -18.73
CA MET A 224 6.47 -24.27 -19.51
C MET A 224 4.99 -24.60 -19.28
N GLY A 225 4.62 -25.88 -19.23
CA GLY A 225 3.23 -26.28 -19.05
C GLY A 225 2.58 -25.91 -17.71
N GLY A 226 3.35 -25.44 -16.72
CA GLY A 226 2.82 -24.88 -15.48
C GLY A 226 2.62 -23.36 -15.51
N LYS A 227 2.90 -22.69 -16.63
CA LYS A 227 3.06 -21.23 -16.70
C LYS A 227 2.03 -20.56 -17.60
N THR A 228 1.77 -19.29 -17.31
CA THR A 228 0.88 -18.41 -18.08
C THR A 228 1.62 -17.12 -18.41
N LEU A 229 1.77 -16.83 -19.70
CA LEU A 229 2.26 -15.53 -20.17
C LEU A 229 1.18 -14.48 -19.94
N VAL A 230 1.56 -13.34 -19.38
CA VAL A 230 0.69 -12.17 -19.22
C VAL A 230 1.33 -10.97 -19.90
N MET A 231 0.55 -10.33 -20.77
CA MET A 231 0.89 -9.08 -21.46
C MET A 231 -0.16 -8.06 -21.06
N ALA A 232 0.21 -7.14 -20.17
CA ALA A 232 -0.69 -6.12 -19.62
C ALA A 232 -0.34 -4.75 -20.21
N VAL A 233 -1.31 -4.07 -20.81
CA VAL A 233 -1.17 -2.73 -21.39
C VAL A 233 -1.55 -1.70 -20.33
N TYR A 234 -0.65 -0.77 -20.06
CA TYR A 234 -0.81 0.29 -19.06
C TYR A 234 -0.70 1.66 -19.74
N ASP A 235 -1.44 2.64 -19.20
CA ASP A 235 -1.22 4.06 -19.49
C ASP A 235 -0.16 4.63 -18.54
N PHE A 236 0.89 5.25 -19.06
CA PHE A 236 1.94 5.87 -18.26
C PHE A 236 1.48 7.25 -17.75
N ASP A 237 1.34 7.38 -16.43
CA ASP A 237 0.87 8.62 -15.82
C ASP A 237 1.94 9.26 -14.92
N ARG A 238 2.40 10.47 -15.27
CA ARG A 238 3.56 11.11 -14.64
C ARG A 238 3.34 11.49 -13.16
N PHE A 239 2.09 11.71 -12.76
CA PHE A 239 1.74 12.25 -11.44
C PHE A 239 0.70 11.41 -10.69
N SER A 240 0.38 10.23 -11.21
CA SER A 240 -0.64 9.30 -10.69
C SER A 240 -0.09 7.88 -10.63
N LYS A 241 -0.88 6.93 -10.12
CA LYS A 241 -0.66 5.51 -10.42
C LYS A 241 -0.99 5.28 -11.90
N HIS A 242 -0.19 4.47 -12.59
CA HIS A 242 -0.46 4.07 -13.98
C HIS A 242 -1.77 3.26 -14.05
N ASP A 243 -2.68 3.65 -14.92
CA ASP A 243 -3.94 2.95 -15.14
C ASP A 243 -3.74 1.75 -16.06
N ILE A 244 -4.42 0.63 -15.79
CA ILE A 244 -4.37 -0.55 -16.65
C ILE A 244 -5.46 -0.45 -17.71
N ILE A 245 -5.08 -0.53 -18.98
CA ILE A 245 -6.00 -0.47 -20.13
C ILE A 245 -6.65 -1.82 -20.35
N GLY A 246 -5.86 -2.90 -20.30
CA GLY A 246 -6.32 -4.27 -20.41
C GLY A 246 -5.16 -5.26 -20.37
N GLU A 247 -5.46 -6.55 -20.33
CA GLU A 247 -4.44 -7.61 -20.31
C GLU A 247 -4.81 -8.80 -21.20
N ILE A 248 -3.78 -9.55 -21.61
CA ILE A 248 -3.91 -10.83 -22.29
C ILE A 248 -3.20 -11.87 -21.45
N LYS A 249 -3.94 -12.91 -21.03
CA LYS A 249 -3.43 -14.07 -20.26
C LYS A 249 -3.44 -15.30 -21.16
N ILE A 250 -2.28 -15.85 -21.48
CA ILE A 250 -2.13 -17.02 -22.36
C ILE A 250 -1.50 -18.17 -21.57
N PRO A 251 -2.23 -19.26 -21.28
CA PRO A 251 -1.64 -20.48 -20.74
C PRO A 251 -0.65 -21.07 -21.75
N MET A 252 0.57 -21.41 -21.34
CA MET A 252 1.55 -21.99 -22.27
C MET A 252 1.14 -23.39 -22.77
N ASN A 253 0.26 -24.08 -22.04
CA ASN A 253 -0.33 -25.37 -22.46
C ASN A 253 -1.20 -25.27 -23.74
N THR A 254 -1.73 -24.10 -24.08
CA THR A 254 -2.61 -23.94 -25.24
C THR A 254 -1.87 -23.49 -26.50
N LEU A 255 -0.54 -23.30 -26.43
CA LEU A 255 0.27 -22.84 -27.55
C LEU A 255 1.05 -24.00 -28.17
N ASP A 256 0.95 -24.14 -29.49
CA ASP A 256 1.88 -24.98 -30.26
C ASP A 256 3.18 -24.22 -30.51
N LEU A 257 4.13 -24.36 -29.59
CA LEU A 257 5.45 -23.73 -29.65
C LEU A 257 6.40 -24.38 -30.69
N ALA A 258 5.93 -25.31 -31.53
CA ALA A 258 6.75 -25.89 -32.60
C ALA A 258 7.02 -24.91 -33.77
N LYS A 259 6.33 -23.76 -33.80
CA LYS A 259 6.51 -22.68 -34.79
C LYS A 259 6.41 -21.32 -34.09
N PRO A 260 7.02 -20.25 -34.64
CA PRO A 260 6.74 -18.90 -34.20
C PRO A 260 5.27 -18.58 -34.44
N ILE A 261 4.59 -18.16 -33.38
CA ILE A 261 3.19 -17.70 -33.39
C ILE A 261 3.22 -16.19 -33.52
N GLU A 262 2.43 -15.62 -34.43
CA GLU A 262 2.16 -14.19 -34.50
C GLU A 262 0.66 -13.99 -34.72
N GLU A 263 -0.01 -13.31 -33.79
CA GLU A 263 -1.46 -13.09 -33.88
C GLU A 263 -1.89 -11.77 -33.21
N TRP A 264 -3.11 -11.35 -33.54
CA TRP A 264 -3.82 -10.28 -32.85
C TRP A 264 -4.77 -10.86 -31.80
N ARG A 265 -4.72 -10.32 -30.58
CA ARG A 265 -5.72 -10.60 -29.54
C ARG A 265 -6.40 -9.30 -29.11
N ASP A 266 -7.70 -9.40 -28.86
CA ASP A 266 -8.43 -8.39 -28.09
C ASP A 266 -7.91 -8.36 -26.64
N LEU A 267 -7.87 -7.17 -26.04
CA LEU A 267 -7.52 -7.00 -24.64
C LEU A 267 -8.73 -7.33 -23.75
N ASP A 268 -8.52 -8.23 -22.78
CA ASP A 268 -9.53 -8.47 -21.74
C ASP A 268 -9.45 -7.39 -20.66
N SER A 269 -10.58 -7.15 -19.98
CA SER A 269 -10.62 -6.28 -18.80
C SER A 269 -9.70 -6.87 -17.74
N ALA A 270 -8.64 -6.14 -17.39
CA ALA A 270 -7.74 -6.62 -16.37
C ALA A 270 -8.47 -6.74 -15.04
N ASP A 271 -8.45 -7.95 -14.47
CA ASP A 271 -8.80 -8.15 -13.07
C ASP A 271 -7.82 -7.26 -12.29
N GLN A 272 -8.30 -6.13 -11.73
CA GLN A 272 -7.43 -5.17 -11.03
C GLN A 272 -6.48 -5.95 -10.13
N GLU A 273 -5.15 -5.85 -10.39
CA GLU A 273 -4.12 -6.66 -9.71
C GLU A 273 -4.51 -6.77 -8.24
N GLU A 274 -4.96 -7.95 -7.78
CA GLU A 274 -5.46 -8.10 -6.41
C GLU A 274 -4.40 -7.48 -5.49
N PRO A 275 -4.72 -6.38 -4.78
CA PRO A 275 -3.71 -5.58 -4.11
C PRO A 275 -2.96 -6.49 -3.17
N GLU A 276 -1.62 -6.54 -3.33
CA GLU A 276 -0.77 -7.60 -2.77
C GLU A 276 -1.23 -7.95 -1.36
N LYS A 277 -1.78 -9.16 -1.17
CA LYS A 277 -2.46 -9.52 0.08
C LYS A 277 -1.48 -9.43 1.26
N LEU A 278 -1.54 -8.32 1.98
CA LEU A 278 -0.67 -8.00 3.11
C LEU A 278 -0.95 -8.87 4.34
N GLY A 279 -2.12 -9.54 4.34
CA GLY A 279 -2.64 -10.42 5.38
C GLY A 279 -3.90 -9.86 6.03
N ASP A 280 -4.48 -10.63 6.95
CA ASP A 280 -5.61 -10.19 7.77
C ASP A 280 -5.21 -10.16 9.26
N ILE A 281 -5.78 -9.23 10.02
CA ILE A 281 -5.62 -9.17 11.48
C ILE A 281 -6.98 -9.29 12.18
N CYS A 282 -7.05 -10.14 13.20
CA CYS A 282 -8.19 -10.30 14.08
C CYS A 282 -8.01 -9.46 15.35
N ILE A 283 -8.93 -8.53 15.59
CA ILE A 283 -8.93 -7.66 16.76
C ILE A 283 -10.25 -7.74 17.50
N SER A 284 -10.22 -7.63 18.82
CA SER A 284 -11.41 -7.53 19.66
C SER A 284 -11.49 -6.16 20.32
N LEU A 285 -12.60 -5.47 20.10
CA LEU A 285 -12.90 -4.16 20.67
C LEU A 285 -13.97 -4.28 21.75
N ARG A 286 -13.75 -3.63 22.90
CA ARG A 286 -14.71 -3.60 24.01
C ARG A 286 -14.71 -2.23 24.66
N TYR A 287 -15.88 -1.60 24.77
CA TYR A 287 -16.03 -0.33 25.49
C TYR A 287 -16.94 -0.45 26.72
N VAL A 288 -16.55 0.16 27.83
CA VAL A 288 -17.34 0.25 29.08
C VAL A 288 -17.60 1.72 29.38
N PRO A 289 -18.80 2.26 29.05
CA PRO A 289 -19.10 3.68 29.24
C PRO A 289 -18.97 4.14 30.69
N THR A 290 -19.48 3.35 31.64
CA THR A 290 -19.47 3.66 33.09
C THR A 290 -18.08 3.91 33.67
N ALA A 291 -17.04 3.32 33.08
CA ALA A 291 -15.66 3.45 33.52
C ALA A 291 -14.79 4.22 32.50
N GLY A 292 -15.38 4.76 31.43
CA GLY A 292 -14.66 5.35 30.31
C GLY A 292 -13.54 4.45 29.77
N LYS A 293 -13.75 3.12 29.69
CA LYS A 293 -12.65 2.18 29.41
C LYS A 293 -12.81 1.50 28.05
N LEU A 294 -11.91 1.80 27.13
CA LEU A 294 -11.72 1.08 25.87
C LEU A 294 -10.65 0.00 26.05
N THR A 295 -10.99 -1.26 25.77
CA THR A 295 -10.04 -2.36 25.65
C THR A 295 -9.94 -2.80 24.20
N ILE A 296 -8.71 -2.85 23.68
CA ILE A 296 -8.36 -3.38 22.36
C ILE A 296 -7.53 -4.64 22.61
N CYS A 297 -8.04 -5.80 22.25
CA CYS A 297 -7.28 -7.06 22.25
C CYS A 297 -6.80 -7.37 20.84
N ILE A 298 -5.50 -7.61 20.69
CA ILE A 298 -4.91 -8.16 19.48
C ILE A 298 -4.95 -9.68 19.63
N LEU A 299 -5.79 -10.36 18.84
CA LEU A 299 -5.98 -11.80 18.95
C LEU A 299 -4.89 -12.52 18.16
N GLU A 300 -4.93 -12.38 16.83
CA GLU A 300 -4.04 -13.06 15.90
C GLU A 300 -4.00 -12.32 14.55
N ALA A 301 -3.04 -12.67 13.70
CA ALA A 301 -3.05 -12.32 12.29
C ALA A 301 -2.78 -13.57 11.44
N LYS A 302 -3.15 -13.54 10.16
CA LYS A 302 -2.95 -14.64 9.22
C LYS A 302 -2.53 -14.15 7.85
N ASN A 303 -1.89 -15.04 7.09
CA ASN A 303 -1.44 -14.79 5.71
C ASN A 303 -0.64 -13.49 5.54
N LEU A 304 0.18 -13.13 6.54
CA LEU A 304 1.00 -11.91 6.47
C LEU A 304 1.97 -11.97 5.29
N LYS A 305 2.23 -10.82 4.66
CA LYS A 305 3.29 -10.70 3.65
C LYS A 305 4.66 -10.93 4.30
N LYS A 306 5.43 -11.86 3.72
CA LYS A 306 6.84 -12.13 4.06
C LYS A 306 7.73 -10.95 3.66
N MET A 307 8.53 -10.45 4.60
CA MET A 307 9.50 -9.37 4.35
C MET A 307 10.95 -9.88 4.35
N ASP A 308 11.30 -10.88 5.18
CA ASP A 308 12.67 -11.36 5.33
C ASP A 308 13.24 -12.03 4.06
N VAL A 309 14.45 -11.62 3.64
CA VAL A 309 15.22 -12.29 2.60
C VAL A 309 15.86 -13.57 3.15
N GLY A 310 15.05 -14.62 3.29
CA GLY A 310 15.47 -15.96 3.72
C GLY A 310 14.70 -16.53 4.92
N GLY A 311 13.98 -15.70 5.66
CA GLY A 311 13.07 -16.09 6.76
C GLY A 311 11.61 -16.17 6.34
N LEU A 312 10.69 -16.07 7.30
CA LEU A 312 9.29 -15.69 7.06
C LEU A 312 9.15 -14.19 7.37
N SER A 313 8.70 -13.88 8.58
CA SER A 313 8.67 -12.57 9.22
C SER A 313 8.71 -12.77 10.73
N ASP A 314 9.19 -11.78 11.47
CA ASP A 314 9.15 -11.67 12.93
C ASP A 314 8.04 -10.64 13.37
N PRO A 315 6.74 -10.86 13.09
CA PRO A 315 5.72 -9.83 13.26
C PRO A 315 5.46 -9.40 14.70
N TYR A 316 5.16 -8.11 14.85
CA TYR A 316 4.57 -7.50 16.06
C TYR A 316 3.56 -6.41 15.69
N VAL A 317 2.59 -6.16 16.57
CA VAL A 317 1.52 -5.18 16.35
C VAL A 317 1.74 -3.94 17.21
N LYS A 318 1.56 -2.77 16.59
CA LYS A 318 1.75 -1.44 17.17
C LYS A 318 0.43 -0.69 17.13
N ILE A 319 -0.09 -0.34 18.31
CA ILE A 319 -1.35 0.41 18.45
C ILE A 319 -1.01 1.87 18.73
N ASN A 320 -1.40 2.77 17.84
CA ASN A 320 -1.35 4.22 18.04
C ASN A 320 -2.79 4.74 18.20
N LEU A 321 -3.13 5.17 19.42
CA LEU A 321 -4.39 5.85 19.69
C LEU A 321 -4.21 7.33 19.33
N LEU A 322 -5.00 7.82 18.38
CA LEU A 322 -5.03 9.22 17.93
C LEU A 322 -6.30 9.91 18.46
N GLN A 323 -6.18 11.19 18.77
CA GLN A 323 -7.29 12.07 19.12
C GLN A 323 -7.18 13.36 18.29
N ASN A 324 -8.20 13.66 17.48
CA ASN A 324 -8.15 14.78 16.53
C ASN A 324 -6.87 14.78 15.63
N GLY A 325 -6.41 13.59 15.21
CA GLY A 325 -5.17 13.42 14.43
C GLY A 325 -3.86 13.50 15.24
N LYS A 326 -3.87 13.95 16.50
CA LYS A 326 -2.68 13.96 17.37
C LYS A 326 -2.54 12.62 18.10
N ARG A 327 -1.32 12.08 18.19
CA ARG A 327 -1.05 10.81 18.88
C ARG A 327 -1.17 10.97 20.41
N LEU A 328 -2.14 10.27 21.01
CA LEU A 328 -2.46 10.31 22.43
C LEU A 328 -1.69 9.26 23.24
N LYS A 329 -1.79 7.98 22.84
CA LYS A 329 -1.12 6.85 23.52
C LYS A 329 -0.59 5.85 22.48
N LYS A 330 0.52 5.17 22.79
CA LYS A 330 1.13 4.12 21.97
C LYS A 330 1.33 2.86 22.80
N LYS A 331 1.01 1.69 22.23
CA LYS A 331 1.26 0.36 22.79
C LYS A 331 1.84 -0.56 21.70
N LYS A 332 2.46 -1.66 22.11
CA LYS A 332 2.99 -2.70 21.21
C LYS A 332 2.77 -4.07 21.85
N THR A 333 2.63 -5.10 21.02
CA THR A 333 2.62 -6.51 21.45
C THR A 333 4.03 -7.05 21.70
N THR A 334 4.10 -8.31 22.15
CA THR A 334 5.30 -9.14 21.95
C THR A 334 5.58 -9.37 20.46
N VAL A 335 6.84 -9.70 20.15
CA VAL A 335 7.30 -10.10 18.81
C VAL A 335 7.14 -11.62 18.68
N LYS A 336 6.52 -12.10 17.61
CA LYS A 336 6.42 -13.53 17.28
C LYS A 336 7.41 -13.84 16.18
N LYS A 337 8.34 -14.76 16.40
CA LYS A 337 9.43 -15.02 15.45
C LYS A 337 9.02 -16.00 14.35
N ASN A 338 9.54 -15.77 13.14
CA ASN A 338 9.46 -16.64 11.97
C ASN A 338 8.05 -17.23 11.74
N THR A 339 7.04 -16.36 11.60
CA THR A 339 5.65 -16.78 11.36
C THR A 339 4.87 -15.75 10.54
N LEU A 340 4.04 -16.24 9.62
CA LEU A 340 3.04 -15.43 8.88
C LEU A 340 1.63 -15.52 9.48
N ASN A 341 1.46 -16.33 10.54
CA ASN A 341 0.20 -16.53 11.26
C ASN A 341 0.42 -16.36 12.78
N PRO A 342 0.79 -15.16 13.26
CA PRO A 342 1.10 -14.94 14.67
C PRO A 342 -0.15 -14.91 15.57
N TYR A 343 -0.10 -15.66 16.66
CA TYR A 343 -1.08 -15.59 17.76
C TYR A 343 -0.54 -14.75 18.93
N TYR A 344 -1.29 -13.74 19.36
CA TYR A 344 -0.92 -12.79 20.41
C TYR A 344 -1.78 -12.95 21.67
N ASN A 345 -3.11 -12.78 21.53
CA ASN A 345 -4.08 -12.65 22.63
C ASN A 345 -3.68 -11.61 23.69
N GLU A 346 -3.21 -10.44 23.23
CA GLU A 346 -2.69 -9.36 24.08
C GLU A 346 -3.70 -8.21 24.19
N SER A 347 -4.14 -7.91 25.42
CA SER A 347 -5.15 -6.88 25.72
C SER A 347 -4.57 -5.57 26.20
N PHE A 348 -4.93 -4.46 25.54
CA PHE A 348 -4.50 -3.10 25.85
C PHE A 348 -5.71 -2.26 26.27
N SER A 349 -5.62 -1.65 27.46
CA SER A 349 -6.68 -0.76 27.99
C SER A 349 -6.30 0.71 27.88
N PHE A 350 -7.29 1.53 27.55
CA PHE A 350 -7.20 2.98 27.43
C PHE A 350 -8.40 3.63 28.14
N GLU A 351 -8.13 4.63 28.97
CA GLU A 351 -9.14 5.52 29.54
C GLU A 351 -9.49 6.60 28.53
N ILE A 352 -10.77 6.63 28.15
CA ILE A 352 -11.39 7.47 27.12
C ILE A 352 -12.83 7.76 27.57
N PRO A 353 -13.15 9.01 27.99
CA PRO A 353 -14.53 9.42 28.25
C PRO A 353 -15.41 9.35 27.00
N LEU A 354 -16.71 9.11 27.16
CA LEU A 354 -17.65 8.88 26.05
C LEU A 354 -17.75 10.11 25.12
N GLU A 355 -17.64 11.31 25.68
CA GLU A 355 -17.68 12.61 25.00
C GLU A 355 -16.47 12.80 24.06
N GLN A 356 -15.39 12.07 24.32
CA GLN A 356 -14.18 12.08 23.52
C GLN A 356 -14.17 10.96 22.47
N MET A 357 -14.99 9.93 22.62
CA MET A 357 -15.00 8.72 21.79
C MET A 357 -15.21 8.99 20.30
N GLN A 358 -16.01 10.02 19.95
CA GLN A 358 -16.20 10.46 18.56
C GLN A 358 -14.97 11.13 17.93
N LYS A 359 -13.94 11.48 18.73
CA LYS A 359 -12.70 12.14 18.28
C LYS A 359 -11.51 11.18 18.24
N ILE A 360 -11.72 9.92 18.64
CA ILE A 360 -10.71 8.87 18.77
C ILE A 360 -10.64 8.03 17.48
N GLN A 361 -9.40 7.68 17.12
CA GLN A 361 -9.07 6.71 16.09
C GLN A 361 -7.99 5.78 16.66
N ALA A 362 -8.15 4.48 16.59
CA ALA A 362 -7.10 3.52 16.91
C ALA A 362 -6.48 3.01 15.61
N VAL A 363 -5.23 3.41 15.36
CA VAL A 363 -4.43 2.96 14.21
C VAL A 363 -3.61 1.76 14.65
N ILE A 364 -3.73 0.65 13.94
CA ILE A 364 -3.14 -0.63 14.30
C ILE A 364 -2.24 -1.03 13.13
N THR A 365 -0.94 -1.10 13.38
CA THR A 365 0.07 -1.38 12.36
C THR A 365 0.74 -2.71 12.69
N VAL A 366 0.77 -3.62 11.72
CA VAL A 366 1.57 -4.84 11.79
C VAL A 366 2.92 -4.52 11.16
N LEU A 367 3.99 -4.79 11.90
CA LEU A 367 5.36 -4.56 11.43
C LEU A 367 6.17 -5.83 11.59
N ASP A 368 7.16 -5.97 10.72
CA ASP A 368 8.22 -6.94 10.89
C ASP A 368 9.27 -6.42 11.90
N TYR A 369 9.99 -7.33 12.56
CA TYR A 369 11.06 -6.99 13.49
C TYR A 369 12.44 -7.38 12.95
N ASP A 370 13.07 -6.43 12.28
CA ASP A 370 14.43 -6.56 11.81
C ASP A 370 15.43 -6.45 12.97
N LYS A 371 16.31 -7.45 13.12
CA LYS A 371 17.41 -7.40 14.10
C LYS A 371 18.45 -6.32 13.77
N ILE A 372 18.58 -5.97 12.49
CA ILE A 372 19.54 -5.01 11.95
C ILE A 372 18.79 -4.15 10.93
N GLY A 373 18.68 -2.84 11.19
CA GLY A 373 17.99 -1.91 10.31
C GLY A 373 16.74 -1.28 10.94
N LYS A 374 15.77 -0.94 10.10
CA LYS A 374 14.51 -0.30 10.48
C LYS A 374 13.37 -1.29 10.26
N ASN A 375 12.66 -1.63 11.33
CA ASN A 375 11.43 -2.43 11.31
C ASN A 375 10.46 -2.00 10.20
N ASP A 376 10.26 -2.87 9.21
CA ASP A 376 9.36 -2.61 8.08
C ASP A 376 7.88 -2.77 8.46
N ALA A 377 7.00 -2.03 7.77
CA ALA A 377 5.55 -2.13 7.95
C ALA A 377 4.96 -3.14 6.97
N ILE A 378 4.42 -4.25 7.48
CA ILE A 378 3.72 -5.27 6.67
C ILE A 378 2.38 -4.69 6.20
N GLY A 379 1.67 -4.00 7.09
CA GLY A 379 0.39 -3.36 6.75
C GLY A 379 -0.25 -2.65 7.93
N LYS A 380 -1.28 -1.86 7.64
CA LYS A 380 -1.95 -0.98 8.59
C LYS A 380 -3.47 -1.08 8.44
N ILE A 381 -4.18 -0.95 9.55
CA ILE A 381 -5.62 -0.69 9.58
C ILE A 381 -5.88 0.46 10.57
N TRP A 382 -7.10 0.97 10.55
CA TRP A 382 -7.55 1.88 11.58
C TRP A 382 -9.05 1.76 11.82
N VAL A 383 -9.44 1.90 13.09
CA VAL A 383 -10.83 1.82 13.55
C VAL A 383 -11.17 3.10 14.32
N GLY A 384 -12.40 3.59 14.18
CA GLY A 384 -12.81 4.85 14.80
C GLY A 384 -14.10 5.41 14.21
N SER A 385 -14.67 6.42 14.87
CA SER A 385 -15.91 7.10 14.45
C SER A 385 -15.90 7.64 13.02
N LYS A 386 -14.72 7.95 12.49
CA LYS A 386 -14.51 8.53 11.15
C LYS A 386 -14.03 7.52 10.10
N SER A 387 -13.85 6.26 10.48
CA SER A 387 -13.34 5.21 9.59
C SER A 387 -14.36 4.83 8.51
N THR A 388 -13.95 3.98 7.58
CA THR A 388 -14.75 3.52 6.45
C THR A 388 -14.85 1.99 6.46
N GLY A 389 -15.86 1.45 5.78
CA GLY A 389 -16.04 0.01 5.61
C GLY A 389 -16.03 -0.78 6.93
N ALA A 390 -15.23 -1.87 6.95
CA ALA A 390 -15.13 -2.79 8.07
C ALA A 390 -14.71 -2.13 9.39
N GLY A 391 -13.83 -1.12 9.35
CA GLY A 391 -13.36 -0.41 10.55
C GLY A 391 -14.46 0.41 11.23
N LEU A 392 -15.35 1.03 10.44
CA LEU A 392 -16.47 1.80 10.96
C LEU A 392 -17.54 0.89 11.54
N LYS A 393 -17.85 -0.19 10.82
CA LYS A 393 -18.78 -1.22 11.30
C LYS A 393 -18.33 -1.76 12.65
N HIS A 394 -17.07 -2.21 12.76
CA HIS A 394 -16.54 -2.78 14.01
C HIS A 394 -16.58 -1.79 15.18
N TRP A 395 -16.25 -0.53 14.93
CA TRP A 395 -16.33 0.53 15.92
C TRP A 395 -17.78 0.82 16.36
N SER A 396 -18.72 0.76 15.42
CA SER A 396 -20.15 0.99 15.68
C SER A 396 -20.75 -0.18 16.46
N ASP A 397 -20.43 -1.42 16.08
CA ASP A 397 -20.88 -2.64 16.75
C ASP A 397 -20.37 -2.70 18.20
N MET A 398 -19.13 -2.27 18.47
CA MET A 398 -18.60 -2.11 19.82
C MET A 398 -19.39 -1.08 20.65
N LEU A 399 -19.79 0.06 20.06
CA LEU A 399 -20.55 1.09 20.77
C LEU A 399 -22.01 0.69 21.01
N ALA A 400 -22.61 -0.04 20.07
CA ALA A 400 -23.95 -0.60 20.18
C ALA A 400 -24.03 -1.75 21.21
N ASN A 401 -22.93 -2.46 21.46
CA ASN A 401 -22.84 -3.58 22.41
C ASN A 401 -21.93 -3.25 23.62
N PRO A 402 -22.32 -2.28 24.48
CA PRO A 402 -21.49 -1.88 25.62
C PRO A 402 -21.20 -3.07 26.54
N ARG A 403 -19.98 -3.08 27.10
CA ARG A 403 -19.43 -4.13 27.97
C ARG A 403 -19.24 -5.52 27.31
N ARG A 404 -19.59 -5.72 26.04
CA ARG A 404 -19.28 -6.96 25.31
C ARG A 404 -18.01 -6.76 24.45
N PRO A 405 -17.08 -7.72 24.41
CA PRO A 405 -16.03 -7.75 23.40
C PRO A 405 -16.62 -8.18 22.06
N ILE A 406 -16.38 -7.40 21.01
CA ILE A 406 -16.71 -7.74 19.62
C ILE A 406 -15.40 -8.05 18.92
N ALA A 407 -15.24 -9.28 18.43
CA ALA A 407 -14.08 -9.71 17.64
C ALA A 407 -14.38 -9.63 16.14
N GLN A 408 -13.46 -9.09 15.34
CA GLN A 408 -13.62 -8.99 13.89
C GLN A 408 -12.27 -9.06 13.18
N TRP A 409 -12.26 -9.71 12.02
CA TRP A 409 -11.16 -9.68 11.05
C TRP A 409 -11.18 -8.40 10.23
N HIS A 410 -9.99 -7.88 9.93
CA HIS A 410 -9.78 -6.74 9.06
C HIS A 410 -8.62 -7.04 8.10
N PRO A 411 -8.79 -6.84 6.78
CA PRO A 411 -7.69 -6.95 5.83
C PRO A 411 -6.70 -5.81 6.05
N LEU A 412 -5.41 -6.11 6.02
CA LEU A 412 -4.34 -5.12 6.13
C LEU A 412 -4.25 -4.30 4.84
N GLN A 413 -4.14 -2.98 4.98
CA GLN A 413 -3.97 -2.04 3.87
C GLN A 413 -2.53 -1.50 3.84
N PRO A 414 -2.04 -0.98 2.70
CA PRO A 414 -0.75 -0.31 2.63
C PRO A 414 -0.63 0.85 3.64
N GLU A 415 0.54 1.01 4.25
CA GLU A 415 0.79 2.07 5.25
C GLU A 415 0.48 3.47 4.69
N GLU A 416 0.85 3.73 3.43
CA GLU A 416 0.67 5.00 2.73
C GLU A 416 -0.80 5.36 2.50
N GLU A 417 -1.63 4.40 2.07
CA GLU A 417 -3.07 4.62 1.83
C GLU A 417 -3.80 5.00 3.12
N VAL A 418 -3.49 4.28 4.21
CA VAL A 418 -4.11 4.55 5.52
C VAL A 418 -3.65 5.88 6.08
N ASP A 419 -2.37 6.23 5.97
CA ASP A 419 -1.88 7.53 6.45
C ASP A 419 -2.41 8.69 5.59
N ALA A 420 -2.56 8.52 4.28
CA ALA A 420 -3.22 9.49 3.40
C ALA A 420 -4.70 9.70 3.80
N ALA A 421 -5.43 8.62 4.10
CA ALA A 421 -6.81 8.70 4.59
C ALA A 421 -6.91 9.43 5.94
N LEU A 422 -6.02 9.12 6.89
CA LEU A 422 -5.95 9.79 8.20
C LEU A 422 -5.57 11.28 8.09
N ALA A 423 -4.65 11.63 7.19
CA ALA A 423 -4.28 13.00 6.89
C ALA A 423 -5.46 13.78 6.29
N ALA A 424 -6.16 13.20 5.31
CA ALA A 424 -7.33 13.81 4.66
C ALA A 424 -8.48 14.11 5.65
N LEU A 425 -8.64 13.30 6.70
CA LEU A 425 -9.62 13.50 7.78
C LEU A 425 -9.22 14.59 8.78
N THR A 426 -7.92 14.92 8.84
CA THR A 426 -7.38 15.98 9.70
C THR A 426 -7.36 17.32 8.97
N ALA A 427 -7.18 17.32 7.65
CA ALA A 427 -7.15 18.52 6.80
C ALA A 427 -8.53 19.13 6.45
N LYS A 428 -9.63 18.42 6.70
CA LYS A 428 -11.02 18.92 6.52
C LYS A 428 -11.55 19.65 7.76
N LYS A 429 -10.73 20.48 8.41
CA LYS A 429 -11.05 21.08 9.73
C LYS A 429 -10.73 22.56 9.78
#